data_AF-A0A1G4VBB4-F1
#
_entry.id   AF-A0A1G4VBB4-F1
#
_cell.length_a   1.000
_cell.length_b   1.000
_cell.length_c   1.000
_cell.angle_alpha   90.00
_cell.angle_beta   90.00
_cell.angle_gamma   90.00
#
_symmetry.space_group_name_H-M   'P 1'
#
loop_
_entity.id
_entity.type
_entity.pdbx_description
1 polymer ?
#
loop_
_entity_poly.entity_id
_entity_poly.type
_entity_poly.pdbx_seq_one_letter_code
_entity_poly.pdbx_strand_id
1 'polypeptide(L)'
;MESNFLILILLIELVMLVTVSAPLFFAGRFDSHPDIGMALWFFSLMAAILATVGAFGLATWSIFETWLRLSESADLGFTIIASFAPWLLLALAGVLLALVNQRLSPMFRAAKDIDVLANLVSREVMTHRGIQVMELDIPGYFAVSRNKKIYLSKAAFRLPQRQLDAILRHEMGHIKLNHESVKRFAYLIYSLLPWFAASRALKFEVERLCELSADKYALKKVYSRDLYEARGLFTN
;
A
#
# COMPACT_ATOMS: atom_id res chain seq x y z
N MET A 1 36.22 -9.13 2.97
CA MET A 1 35.75 -8.63 1.66
C MET A 1 34.70 -9.54 1.02
N GLU A 2 34.94 -10.86 0.90
CA GLU A 2 33.98 -11.79 0.27
C GLU A 2 32.59 -11.81 0.95
N SER A 3 32.54 -11.84 2.29
CA SER A 3 31.27 -11.84 3.04
C SER A 3 30.42 -10.58 2.79
N ASN A 4 31.02 -9.38 2.83
CA ASN A 4 30.29 -8.12 2.58
C ASN A 4 29.75 -8.03 1.16
N PHE A 5 30.49 -8.56 0.19
CA PHE A 5 30.08 -8.59 -1.21
C PHE A 5 28.92 -9.58 -1.44
N LEU A 6 28.96 -10.76 -0.81
CA LEU A 6 27.85 -11.72 -0.83
C LEU A 6 26.60 -11.15 -0.17
N ILE A 7 26.74 -10.45 0.97
CA ILE A 7 25.60 -9.78 1.63
C ILE A 7 25.02 -8.70 0.72
N LEU A 8 25.85 -7.89 0.05
CA LEU A 8 25.38 -6.88 -0.90
C LEU A 8 24.55 -7.49 -2.03
N ILE A 9 25.05 -8.59 -2.64
CA ILE A 9 24.33 -9.32 -3.69
C ILE A 9 22.98 -9.84 -3.15
N LEU A 10 22.98 -10.45 -1.97
CA LEU A 10 21.77 -11.00 -1.36
C LEU A 10 20.73 -9.91 -1.06
N LEU A 11 21.16 -8.73 -0.61
CA LEU A 11 20.27 -7.60 -0.38
C LEU A 11 19.67 -7.07 -1.69
N ILE A 12 20.48 -6.95 -2.74
CA ILE A 12 20.01 -6.55 -4.08
C ILE A 12 18.99 -7.57 -4.61
N GLU A 13 19.31 -8.86 -4.49
CA GLU A 13 18.42 -9.94 -4.91
C GLU A 13 17.10 -9.89 -4.14
N LEU A 14 17.13 -9.66 -2.82
CA LEU A 14 15.94 -9.53 -2.00
C LEU A 14 15.07 -8.35 -2.45
N VAL A 15 15.66 -7.18 -2.75
CA VAL A 15 14.93 -6.02 -3.27
C VAL A 15 14.26 -6.35 -4.61
N MET A 16 15.00 -6.99 -5.52
CA MET A 16 14.48 -7.41 -6.82
C MET A 16 13.34 -8.41 -6.67
N LEU A 17 13.56 -9.45 -5.86
CA LEU A 17 12.59 -10.51 -5.60
C LEU A 17 11.30 -9.92 -5.04
N VAL A 18 11.37 -9.07 -4.01
CA VAL A 18 10.18 -8.47 -3.40
C VAL A 18 9.44 -7.55 -4.37
N THR A 19 10.16 -6.70 -5.09
CA THR A 19 9.55 -5.72 -6.01
C THR A 19 8.84 -6.40 -7.18
N VAL A 20 9.30 -7.58 -7.61
CA VAL A 20 8.69 -8.39 -8.67
C VAL A 20 7.59 -9.30 -8.11
N SER A 21 7.89 -10.04 -7.04
CA SER A 21 7.01 -11.10 -6.52
C SER A 21 5.76 -10.55 -5.87
N ALA A 22 5.83 -9.43 -5.13
CA ALA A 22 4.65 -8.90 -4.45
C ALA A 22 3.55 -8.50 -5.46
N PRO A 23 3.80 -7.70 -6.51
CA PRO A 23 2.78 -7.40 -7.52
C PRO A 23 2.24 -8.62 -8.27
N LEU A 24 3.07 -9.63 -8.54
CA LEU A 24 2.67 -10.79 -9.35
C LEU A 24 1.93 -11.87 -8.54
N PHE A 25 2.33 -12.10 -7.30
CA PHE A 25 1.81 -13.21 -6.50
C PHE A 25 0.85 -12.79 -5.40
N PHE A 26 0.90 -11.55 -4.91
CA PHE A 26 0.04 -11.11 -3.81
C PHE A 26 -1.26 -10.48 -4.30
N ALA A 27 -1.24 -9.78 -5.43
CA ALA A 27 -2.42 -9.13 -5.99
C ALA A 27 -3.55 -10.13 -6.23
N GLY A 28 -4.74 -9.84 -5.68
CA GLY A 28 -5.93 -10.69 -5.84
C GLY A 28 -5.92 -12.04 -5.13
N ARG A 29 -4.89 -12.39 -4.34
CA ARG A 29 -4.80 -13.72 -3.68
C ARG A 29 -5.33 -13.77 -2.25
N PHE A 30 -5.46 -12.63 -1.58
CA PHE A 30 -5.77 -12.58 -0.15
C PHE A 30 -7.25 -12.31 0.17
N ASP A 31 -8.15 -12.63 -0.76
CA ASP A 31 -9.58 -12.35 -0.64
C ASP A 31 -10.21 -12.99 0.59
N SER A 32 -9.78 -14.21 0.91
CA SER A 32 -10.23 -14.96 2.08
C SER A 32 -9.60 -14.48 3.40
N HIS A 33 -8.49 -13.73 3.35
CA HIS A 33 -7.79 -13.22 4.55
C HIS A 33 -7.20 -11.82 4.29
N PRO A 34 -8.04 -10.76 4.19
CA PRO A 34 -7.60 -9.45 3.75
C PRO A 34 -6.59 -8.80 4.70
N ASP A 35 -6.75 -9.00 6.01
CA ASP A 35 -5.86 -8.44 7.03
C ASP A 35 -4.44 -9.03 6.92
N ILE A 36 -4.33 -10.33 6.61
CA ILE A 36 -3.04 -11.00 6.36
C ILE A 36 -2.43 -10.49 5.06
N GLY A 37 -3.25 -10.29 4.02
CA GLY A 37 -2.79 -9.72 2.75
C GLY A 37 -2.17 -8.34 2.94
N MET A 38 -2.85 -7.44 3.66
CA MET A 38 -2.33 -6.10 3.96
C MET A 38 -1.01 -6.17 4.76
N ALA A 39 -0.93 -7.05 5.78
CA ALA A 39 0.28 -7.23 6.56
C ALA A 39 1.47 -7.70 5.70
N LEU A 40 1.25 -8.67 4.80
CA LEU A 40 2.30 -9.18 3.91
C LEU A 40 2.79 -8.11 2.92
N TRP A 41 1.89 -7.29 2.40
CA TRP A 41 2.24 -6.16 1.55
C TRP A 41 3.10 -5.10 2.25
N PHE A 42 2.78 -4.75 3.50
CA PHE A 42 3.61 -3.81 4.26
C PHE A 42 4.92 -4.44 4.75
N PHE A 43 4.90 -5.72 5.11
CA PHE A 43 6.11 -6.45 5.49
C PHE A 43 7.09 -6.55 4.33
N SER A 44 6.60 -6.85 3.12
CA SER A 44 7.43 -6.91 1.93
C SER A 44 8.02 -5.54 1.60
N LEU A 45 7.21 -4.47 1.65
CA LEU A 45 7.69 -3.09 1.49
C LEU A 45 8.81 -2.77 2.49
N MET A 46 8.60 -3.08 3.78
CA MET A 46 9.59 -2.81 4.83
C MET A 46 10.89 -3.58 4.59
N ALA A 47 10.78 -4.86 4.21
CA ALA A 47 11.95 -5.69 3.87
C ALA A 47 12.75 -5.10 2.70
N ALA A 48 12.08 -4.62 1.65
CA ALA A 48 12.73 -3.98 0.51
C ALA A 48 13.42 -2.65 0.90
N ILE A 49 12.79 -1.84 1.75
CA ILE A 49 13.39 -0.58 2.26
C ILE A 49 14.65 -0.89 3.08
N LEU A 50 14.55 -1.80 4.05
CA LEU A 50 15.68 -2.19 4.90
C LEU A 50 16.83 -2.78 4.07
N ALA A 51 16.51 -3.60 3.08
CA ALA A 51 17.51 -4.19 2.20
C ALA A 51 18.20 -3.13 1.33
N THR A 52 17.46 -2.14 0.83
CA THR A 52 18.01 -1.01 0.07
C THR A 52 18.95 -0.16 0.92
N VAL A 53 18.54 0.18 2.14
CA VAL A 53 19.36 0.95 3.09
C VAL A 53 20.62 0.16 3.48
N GLY A 54 20.49 -1.14 3.75
CA GLY A 54 21.63 -2.01 4.04
C GLY A 54 22.62 -2.10 2.87
N ALA A 55 22.12 -2.25 1.64
CA ALA A 55 22.96 -2.32 0.44
C ALA A 55 23.73 -1.02 0.23
N PHE A 56 23.07 0.13 0.39
CA PHE A 56 23.71 1.44 0.27
C PHE A 56 24.74 1.68 1.39
N GLY A 57 24.42 1.29 2.63
CA GLY A 57 25.32 1.36 3.77
C GLY A 57 26.58 0.52 3.56
N LEU A 58 26.44 -0.72 3.09
CA LEU A 58 27.56 -1.61 2.77
C LEU A 58 28.40 -1.09 1.61
N ALA A 59 27.78 -0.57 0.53
CA ALA A 59 28.50 0.01 -0.58
C ALA A 59 29.34 1.24 -0.14
N THR A 60 28.77 2.07 0.74
CA THR A 60 29.48 3.21 1.32
C THR A 60 30.61 2.76 2.24
N TRP A 61 30.36 1.77 3.10
CA TRP A 61 31.37 1.20 4.00
C TRP A 61 32.55 0.59 3.23
N SER A 62 32.29 -0.01 2.06
CA SER A 62 33.32 -0.58 1.20
C SER A 62 34.37 0.45 0.76
N ILE A 63 33.99 1.72 0.58
CA ILE A 63 34.93 2.80 0.26
C ILE A 63 35.88 3.03 1.45
N PHE A 64 35.33 3.12 2.66
CA PHE A 64 36.12 3.33 3.88
C PHE A 64 37.09 2.17 4.13
N GLU A 65 36.63 0.93 3.97
CA GLU A 65 37.48 -0.27 4.09
C GLU A 65 38.61 -0.26 3.05
N THR A 66 38.30 0.15 1.81
CA THR A 66 39.31 0.25 0.74
C THR A 66 40.34 1.33 1.07
N TRP A 67 39.91 2.51 1.52
CA TRP A 67 40.79 3.61 1.95
C TRP A 67 41.76 3.20 3.08
N LEU A 68 41.26 2.50 4.10
CA LEU A 68 42.09 1.97 5.20
C LEU A 68 43.16 0.99 4.68
N ARG A 69 42.83 0.11 3.72
CA ARG A 69 43.75 -0.90 3.18
C ARG A 69 44.79 -0.33 2.19
N LEU A 70 44.45 0.73 1.46
CA LEU A 70 45.42 1.47 0.63
C LEU A 70 46.55 2.08 1.46
N SER A 71 46.28 2.37 2.72
CA SER A 71 47.29 2.89 3.64
C SER A 71 48.38 1.85 3.94
N GLU A 72 48.13 0.56 3.66
CA GLU A 72 49.00 -0.57 3.97
C GLU A 72 49.58 -1.29 2.73
N SER A 73 48.97 -1.17 1.54
CA SER A 73 49.41 -1.89 0.34
C SER A 73 49.19 -1.09 -0.96
N ALA A 74 50.17 -1.15 -1.88
CA ALA A 74 50.23 -0.35 -3.10
C ALA A 74 49.70 -1.06 -4.36
N ASP A 75 48.67 -1.90 -4.25
CA ASP A 75 48.00 -2.47 -5.44
C ASP A 75 46.87 -1.55 -5.93
N LEU A 76 47.19 -0.78 -6.96
CA LEU A 76 46.27 0.15 -7.61
C LEU A 76 45.12 -0.57 -8.33
N GLY A 77 45.35 -1.77 -8.88
CA GLY A 77 44.33 -2.50 -9.64
C GLY A 77 43.20 -3.02 -8.75
N PHE A 78 43.58 -3.67 -7.65
CA PHE A 78 42.64 -4.13 -6.62
C PHE A 78 41.85 -2.97 -6.01
N THR A 79 42.52 -1.85 -5.74
CA THR A 79 41.91 -0.62 -5.21
C THR A 79 40.77 -0.10 -6.07
N ILE A 80 41.01 0.02 -7.39
CA ILE A 80 40.01 0.54 -8.32
C ILE A 80 38.80 -0.40 -8.34
N ILE A 81 39.03 -1.70 -8.47
CA ILE A 81 37.92 -2.68 -8.52
C ILE A 81 37.13 -2.68 -7.22
N ALA A 82 37.79 -2.74 -6.06
CA ALA A 82 37.12 -2.74 -4.75
C ALA A 82 36.33 -1.45 -4.47
N SER A 83 36.81 -0.32 -4.99
CA SER A 83 36.14 0.98 -4.84
C SER A 83 34.91 1.12 -5.75
N PHE A 84 34.97 0.60 -6.99
CA PHE A 84 33.92 0.80 -8.00
C PHE A 84 32.91 -0.34 -8.10
N ALA A 85 33.29 -1.58 -7.74
CA ALA A 85 32.43 -2.75 -7.90
C ALA A 85 31.09 -2.65 -7.16
N PRO A 86 31.01 -2.19 -5.89
CA PRO A 86 29.73 -2.05 -5.19
C PRO A 86 28.78 -1.06 -5.88
N TRP A 87 29.31 0.05 -6.39
CA TRP A 87 28.53 1.07 -7.09
C TRP A 87 28.07 0.59 -8.46
N LEU A 88 28.93 -0.14 -9.19
CA LEU A 88 28.56 -0.74 -10.46
C LEU A 88 27.43 -1.77 -10.28
N LEU A 89 27.48 -2.57 -9.22
CA LEU A 89 26.39 -3.49 -8.86
C LEU A 89 25.09 -2.77 -8.52
N LEU A 90 25.15 -1.70 -7.72
CA LEU A 90 23.97 -0.89 -7.41
C LEU A 90 23.39 -0.22 -8.67
N ALA A 91 24.24 0.29 -9.56
CA ALA A 91 23.83 0.87 -10.83
C ALA A 91 23.12 -0.17 -11.72
N LEU A 92 23.70 -1.37 -11.85
CA LEU A 92 23.09 -2.46 -12.60
C LEU A 92 21.74 -2.88 -12.00
N ALA A 93 21.67 -3.00 -10.67
CA ALA A 93 20.44 -3.30 -9.95
C ALA A 93 19.36 -2.23 -10.21
N GLY A 94 19.73 -0.95 -10.16
CA GLY A 94 18.83 0.16 -10.47
C GLY A 94 18.29 0.11 -11.90
N VAL A 95 19.14 -0.21 -12.88
CA VAL A 95 18.71 -0.38 -14.28
C VAL A 95 17.73 -1.55 -14.42
N LEU A 96 18.02 -2.69 -13.80
CA LEU A 96 17.13 -3.85 -13.84
C LEU A 96 15.78 -3.55 -13.16
N LEU A 97 15.79 -2.88 -12.00
CA LEU A 97 14.57 -2.41 -11.33
C LEU A 97 13.77 -1.47 -12.22
N ALA A 98 14.41 -0.54 -12.93
CA ALA A 98 13.74 0.37 -13.84
C ALA A 98 13.06 -0.37 -15.00
N LEU A 99 13.72 -1.39 -15.59
CA LEU A 99 13.15 -2.21 -16.66
C LEU A 99 11.95 -3.03 -16.17
N VAL A 100 12.07 -3.67 -15.01
CA VAL A 100 10.96 -4.39 -14.35
C VAL A 100 9.80 -3.43 -14.10
N ASN A 101 10.09 -2.25 -13.56
CA ASN A 101 9.10 -1.23 -13.25
C ASN A 101 8.32 -0.79 -14.50
N GLN A 102 9.01 -0.57 -15.63
CA GLN A 102 8.37 -0.23 -16.90
C GLN A 102 7.44 -1.33 -17.40
N ARG A 103 7.79 -2.60 -17.20
CA ARG A 103 6.94 -3.74 -17.60
C ARG A 103 5.71 -3.92 -16.71
N LEU A 104 5.84 -3.70 -15.41
CA LEU A 104 4.74 -3.83 -14.44
C LEU A 104 3.83 -2.60 -14.41
N SER A 105 4.34 -1.42 -14.78
CA SER A 105 3.61 -0.16 -14.72
C SER A 105 2.22 -0.17 -15.38
N PRO A 106 2.04 -0.72 -16.60
CA PRO A 106 0.74 -0.74 -17.27
C PRO A 106 -0.34 -1.51 -16.52
N MET A 107 0.02 -2.47 -15.66
CA MET A 107 -0.92 -3.33 -14.94
C MET A 107 -1.65 -2.60 -13.81
N PHE A 108 -1.06 -1.53 -13.27
CA PHE A 108 -1.54 -0.88 -12.05
C PHE A 108 -1.74 0.63 -12.27
N ARG A 109 -2.61 0.99 -13.21
CA ARG A 109 -3.03 2.40 -13.37
C ARG A 109 -3.90 2.79 -12.18
N ALA A 110 -3.29 3.41 -11.18
CA ALA A 110 -4.01 4.01 -10.07
C ALA A 110 -4.88 5.15 -10.60
N ALA A 111 -6.19 5.07 -10.36
CA ALA A 111 -7.08 6.20 -10.59
C ALA A 111 -6.66 7.37 -9.70
N LYS A 112 -6.84 8.58 -10.23
CA LYS A 112 -6.57 9.81 -9.49
C LYS A 112 -7.77 10.02 -8.56
N ASP A 113 -7.58 9.76 -7.27
CA ASP A 113 -8.66 10.00 -6.30
C ASP A 113 -8.89 11.50 -6.17
N ILE A 114 -10.12 11.92 -6.43
CA ILE A 114 -10.58 13.29 -6.17
C ILE A 114 -11.18 13.26 -4.77
N ASP A 115 -10.64 14.07 -3.85
CA ASP A 115 -11.21 14.21 -2.50
C ASP A 115 -12.48 15.06 -2.58
N VAL A 116 -13.61 14.39 -2.88
CA VAL A 116 -14.93 15.01 -3.04
C VAL A 116 -15.44 15.61 -1.72
N LEU A 117 -14.93 15.17 -0.57
CA LEU A 117 -15.44 15.54 0.75
C LEU A 117 -14.94 16.88 1.27
N ALA A 118 -13.80 17.37 0.78
CA ALA A 118 -13.13 18.54 1.35
C ALA A 118 -13.97 19.83 1.27
N ASN A 119 -14.97 19.88 0.36
CA ASN A 119 -15.75 21.08 0.07
C ASN A 119 -17.27 20.90 0.28
N LEU A 120 -17.73 19.77 0.83
CA LEU A 120 -19.17 19.49 0.94
C LEU A 120 -19.74 19.89 2.31
N VAL A 121 -20.87 20.59 2.28
CA VAL A 121 -21.68 20.88 3.47
C VAL A 121 -22.29 19.56 3.96
N SER A 122 -22.05 19.23 5.22
CA SER A 122 -22.60 18.04 5.87
C SER A 122 -23.42 18.42 7.09
N ARG A 123 -24.52 17.69 7.33
CA ARG A 123 -25.40 17.87 8.49
C ARG A 123 -25.40 16.60 9.32
N GLU A 124 -25.26 16.71 10.64
CA GLU A 124 -25.45 15.56 11.53
C GLU A 124 -26.93 15.16 11.55
N VAL A 125 -27.23 13.90 11.21
CA VAL A 125 -28.62 13.39 11.14
C VAL A 125 -28.91 12.41 12.27
N MET A 126 -27.95 11.53 12.58
CA MET A 126 -28.14 10.53 13.63
C MET A 126 -26.82 10.05 14.22
N THR A 127 -26.89 9.38 15.36
CA THR A 127 -25.78 8.60 15.91
C THR A 127 -26.09 7.12 15.77
N HIS A 128 -25.20 6.36 15.14
CA HIS A 128 -25.29 4.91 15.03
C HIS A 128 -24.22 4.25 15.91
N ARG A 129 -24.64 3.60 17.00
CA ARG A 129 -23.74 2.86 17.92
C ARG A 129 -22.55 3.69 18.45
N GLY A 130 -22.81 4.96 18.75
CA GLY A 130 -21.80 5.91 19.23
C GLY A 130 -20.92 6.53 18.13
N ILE A 131 -21.23 6.29 16.85
CA ILE A 131 -20.57 6.92 15.70
C ILE A 131 -21.53 7.93 15.06
N GLN A 132 -21.04 9.15 14.83
CA GLN A 132 -21.83 10.19 14.18
C GLN A 132 -22.04 9.88 12.70
N VAL A 133 -23.29 9.97 12.25
CA VAL A 133 -23.69 9.82 10.86
C VAL A 133 -24.11 11.18 10.32
N MET A 134 -23.34 11.64 9.34
CA MET A 134 -23.50 12.90 8.65
C MET A 134 -24.19 12.66 7.31
N GLU A 135 -25.13 13.52 6.95
CA GLU A 135 -25.76 13.55 5.63
C GLU A 135 -25.02 14.52 4.71
N LEU A 136 -24.76 14.08 3.48
CA LEU A 136 -24.18 14.86 2.39
C LEU A 136 -25.24 15.18 1.34
N ASP A 137 -25.25 16.42 0.87
CA ASP A 137 -26.13 16.88 -0.21
C ASP A 137 -25.48 16.66 -1.59
N ILE A 138 -25.34 15.38 -1.96
CA ILE A 138 -24.79 14.95 -3.25
C ILE A 138 -25.78 14.02 -3.96
N PRO A 139 -25.87 14.12 -5.30
CA PRO A 139 -26.73 13.23 -6.08
C PRO A 139 -26.15 11.80 -6.11
N GLY A 140 -27.04 10.81 -6.11
CA GLY A 140 -26.67 9.39 -6.16
C GLY A 140 -26.43 8.77 -4.77
N TYR A 141 -26.05 7.48 -4.78
CA TYR A 141 -25.71 6.73 -3.58
C TYR A 141 -24.22 6.88 -3.28
N PHE A 142 -23.91 7.50 -2.15
CA PHE A 142 -22.54 7.69 -1.68
C PHE A 142 -22.45 7.41 -0.18
N ALA A 143 -21.41 6.69 0.22
CA ALA A 143 -21.10 6.34 1.60
C ALA A 143 -19.58 6.37 1.78
N VAL A 144 -19.12 6.99 2.87
CA VAL A 144 -17.69 7.04 3.19
C VAL A 144 -17.48 7.28 4.68
N SER A 145 -16.44 6.65 5.21
CA SER A 145 -16.01 6.82 6.60
C SER A 145 -14.73 7.64 6.70
N ARG A 146 -14.75 8.73 7.48
CA ARG A 146 -13.60 9.62 7.68
C ARG A 146 -13.61 10.25 9.06
N ASN A 147 -12.43 10.40 9.69
CA ASN A 147 -12.26 11.00 11.01
C ASN A 147 -13.22 10.41 12.07
N LYS A 148 -13.41 9.08 12.04
CA LYS A 148 -14.34 8.33 12.91
C LYS A 148 -15.81 8.77 12.80
N LYS A 149 -16.21 9.36 11.67
CA LYS A 149 -17.59 9.68 11.32
C LYS A 149 -17.98 8.98 10.02
N ILE A 150 -19.26 8.69 9.86
CA ILE A 150 -19.82 8.10 8.65
C ILE A 150 -20.54 9.22 7.89
N TYR A 151 -20.28 9.35 6.60
CA TYR A 151 -20.95 10.31 5.73
C TYR A 151 -21.77 9.54 4.71
N LEU A 152 -23.06 9.84 4.63
CA LEU A 152 -24.02 9.21 3.72
C LEU A 152 -24.71 10.27 2.87
N SER A 153 -24.89 9.99 1.58
CA SER A 153 -25.78 10.76 0.71
C SER A 153 -27.24 10.73 1.20
N LYS A 154 -28.03 11.76 0.88
CA LYS A 154 -29.49 11.76 1.07
C LYS A 154 -30.19 10.54 0.47
N ALA A 155 -29.70 10.01 -0.65
CA ALA A 155 -30.28 8.83 -1.29
C ALA A 155 -30.12 7.56 -0.45
N ALA A 156 -29.00 7.43 0.28
CA ALA A 156 -28.75 6.27 1.14
C ALA A 156 -29.80 6.15 2.27
N PHE A 157 -30.29 7.26 2.80
CA PHE A 157 -31.34 7.25 3.83
C PHE A 157 -32.72 6.79 3.32
N ARG A 158 -32.93 6.73 2.00
CA ARG A 158 -34.17 6.21 1.39
C ARG A 158 -34.18 4.69 1.26
N LEU A 159 -33.06 4.02 1.57
CA LEU A 159 -32.96 2.57 1.51
C LEU A 159 -33.82 1.90 2.58
N PRO A 160 -34.29 0.66 2.33
CA PRO A 160 -34.90 -0.18 3.35
C PRO A 160 -34.00 -0.26 4.60
N GLN A 161 -34.61 -0.25 5.78
CA GLN A 161 -33.89 -0.17 7.06
C GLN A 161 -32.81 -1.26 7.23
N ARG A 162 -33.04 -2.46 6.69
CA ARG A 162 -32.06 -3.57 6.71
C ARG A 162 -30.83 -3.29 5.83
N GLN A 163 -31.04 -2.74 4.64
CA GLN A 163 -29.98 -2.34 3.72
C GLN A 163 -29.19 -1.14 4.27
N LEU A 164 -29.88 -0.17 4.88
CA LEU A 164 -29.23 0.95 5.56
C LEU A 164 -28.38 0.49 6.75
N ASP A 165 -28.88 -0.43 7.61
CA ASP A 165 -28.08 -1.02 8.70
C ASP A 165 -26.87 -1.77 8.15
N ALA A 166 -27.00 -2.48 7.03
CA ALA A 166 -25.90 -3.19 6.39
C ALA A 166 -24.77 -2.24 5.94
N ILE A 167 -25.11 -1.14 5.26
CA ILE A 167 -24.13 -0.11 4.85
C ILE A 167 -23.49 0.55 6.08
N LEU A 168 -24.29 0.94 7.08
CA LEU A 168 -23.75 1.54 8.31
C LEU A 168 -22.75 0.62 9.01
N ARG A 169 -22.97 -0.70 8.97
CA ARG A 169 -22.00 -1.66 9.54
C ARG A 169 -20.76 -1.85 8.71
N HIS A 170 -20.86 -1.81 7.39
CA HIS A 170 -19.71 -1.79 6.49
C HIS A 170 -18.84 -0.55 6.76
N GLU A 171 -19.46 0.63 6.81
CA GLU A 171 -18.80 1.90 7.16
C GLU A 171 -18.19 1.89 8.56
N MET A 172 -18.92 1.35 9.55
CA MET A 172 -18.38 1.12 10.89
C MET A 172 -17.15 0.18 10.87
N GLY A 173 -17.11 -0.78 9.96
CA GLY A 173 -15.95 -1.66 9.73
C GLY A 173 -14.70 -0.86 9.36
N HIS A 174 -14.82 0.12 8.45
CA HIS A 174 -13.71 1.02 8.10
C HIS A 174 -13.17 1.79 9.31
N ILE A 175 -14.06 2.27 10.18
CA ILE A 175 -13.68 3.02 11.38
C ILE A 175 -13.02 2.09 12.42
N LYS A 176 -13.63 0.93 12.68
CA LYS A 176 -13.16 -0.01 13.71
C LYS A 176 -11.82 -0.66 13.36
N LEU A 177 -11.58 -0.94 12.08
CA LEU A 177 -10.33 -1.51 11.58
C LEU A 177 -9.31 -0.42 11.19
N ASN A 178 -9.63 0.85 11.43
CA ASN A 178 -8.76 1.99 11.16
C ASN A 178 -8.24 2.02 9.70
N HIS A 179 -9.09 1.64 8.74
CA HIS A 179 -8.74 1.59 7.31
C HIS A 179 -8.29 2.96 6.78
N GLU A 180 -8.74 4.06 7.38
CA GLU A 180 -8.27 5.40 7.06
C GLU A 180 -6.75 5.54 7.24
N SER A 181 -6.17 5.11 8.36
CA SER A 181 -4.73 5.18 8.56
C SER A 181 -3.97 4.26 7.61
N VAL A 182 -4.51 3.07 7.36
CA VAL A 182 -3.90 2.08 6.46
C VAL A 182 -3.85 2.61 5.01
N LYS A 183 -4.99 3.10 4.50
CA LYS A 183 -5.08 3.72 3.17
C LYS A 183 -4.21 4.99 3.07
N ARG A 184 -4.17 5.84 4.11
CA ARG A 184 -3.28 7.03 4.16
C ARG A 184 -1.81 6.65 4.08
N PHE A 185 -1.39 5.57 4.76
CA PHE A 185 0.00 5.13 4.69
C PHE A 185 0.35 4.57 3.32
N ALA A 186 -0.52 3.74 2.71
CA ALA A 186 -0.33 3.28 1.33
C ALA A 186 -0.27 4.47 0.34
N TYR A 187 -1.12 5.47 0.51
CA TYR A 187 -1.12 6.69 -0.28
C TYR A 187 0.17 7.53 -0.10
N LEU A 188 0.71 7.60 1.11
CA LEU A 188 1.99 8.25 1.37
C LEU A 188 3.13 7.58 0.59
N ILE A 189 3.19 6.24 0.62
CA ILE A 189 4.17 5.47 -0.14
C ILE A 189 4.00 5.70 -1.65
N TYR A 190 2.77 5.75 -2.14
CA TYR A 190 2.47 6.11 -3.52
C TYR A 190 2.89 7.55 -3.88
N SER A 191 2.70 8.50 -2.96
CA SER A 191 3.06 9.91 -3.18
C SER A 191 4.59 10.12 -3.20
N LEU A 192 5.33 9.35 -2.41
CA LEU A 192 6.80 9.40 -2.38
C LEU A 192 7.44 8.69 -3.58
N LEU A 193 6.83 7.60 -4.04
CA LEU A 193 7.37 6.71 -5.07
C LEU A 193 6.37 6.45 -6.22
N PRO A 194 5.76 7.49 -6.82
CA PRO A 194 4.65 7.33 -7.76
C PRO A 194 5.04 6.63 -9.06
N TRP A 195 6.33 6.66 -9.41
CA TRP A 195 6.88 5.99 -10.60
C TRP A 195 7.02 4.48 -10.42
N PHE A 196 7.07 3.94 -9.20
CA PHE A 196 7.21 2.51 -8.94
C PHE A 196 5.88 1.75 -9.03
N ALA A 197 5.85 0.68 -9.83
CA ALA A 197 4.70 -0.19 -10.04
C ALA A 197 4.32 -0.94 -8.77
N ALA A 198 5.31 -1.35 -7.96
CA ALA A 198 5.05 -1.96 -6.67
C ALA A 198 4.29 -1.02 -5.71
N SER A 199 4.56 0.30 -5.77
CA SER A 199 3.85 1.28 -4.96
C SER A 199 2.40 1.49 -5.43
N ARG A 200 2.17 1.52 -6.75
CA ARG A 200 0.81 1.53 -7.33
C ARG A 200 0.03 0.26 -7.01
N ALA A 201 0.67 -0.90 -7.12
CA ALA A 201 0.07 -2.19 -6.79
C ALA A 201 -0.28 -2.28 -5.30
N LEU A 202 0.62 -1.82 -4.42
CA LEU A 202 0.38 -1.72 -2.98
C LEU A 202 -0.86 -0.87 -2.69
N LYS A 203 -0.93 0.35 -3.25
CA LYS A 203 -2.09 1.24 -3.07
C LYS A 203 -3.39 0.54 -3.49
N PHE A 204 -3.42 0.02 -4.72
CA PHE A 204 -4.59 -0.64 -5.29
C PHE A 204 -5.04 -1.85 -4.46
N GLU A 205 -4.11 -2.73 -4.10
CA GLU A 205 -4.45 -3.95 -3.36
C GLU A 205 -4.84 -3.63 -1.91
N VAL A 206 -4.19 -2.68 -1.25
CA VAL A 206 -4.59 -2.27 0.11
C VAL A 206 -6.00 -1.68 0.11
N GLU A 207 -6.35 -0.85 -0.87
CA GLU A 207 -7.71 -0.32 -1.01
C GLU A 207 -8.73 -1.45 -1.17
N ARG A 208 -8.46 -2.39 -2.08
CA ARG A 208 -9.29 -3.56 -2.33
C ARG A 208 -9.44 -4.46 -1.09
N LEU A 209 -8.36 -4.77 -0.40
CA LEU A 209 -8.38 -5.61 0.81
C LEU A 209 -9.10 -4.91 1.97
N CYS A 210 -9.01 -3.58 2.09
CA CYS A 210 -9.80 -2.82 3.06
C CYS A 210 -11.31 -2.97 2.80
N GLU A 211 -11.76 -2.92 1.55
CA GLU A 211 -13.18 -3.13 1.21
C GLU A 211 -13.63 -4.54 1.60
N LEU A 212 -12.84 -5.57 1.24
CA LEU A 212 -13.14 -6.96 1.60
C LEU A 212 -13.15 -7.20 3.11
N SER A 213 -12.26 -6.51 3.86
CA SER A 213 -12.23 -6.61 5.32
C SER A 213 -13.45 -5.91 5.96
N ALA A 214 -13.89 -4.77 5.40
CA ALA A 214 -15.11 -4.09 5.83
C ALA A 214 -16.36 -4.93 5.55
N ASP A 215 -16.45 -5.58 4.38
CA ASP A 215 -17.53 -6.51 4.06
C ASP A 215 -17.57 -7.68 5.04
N LYS A 216 -16.42 -8.30 5.36
CA LYS A 216 -16.36 -9.37 6.37
C LYS A 216 -16.76 -8.90 7.75
N TYR A 217 -16.41 -7.67 8.12
CA TYR A 217 -16.85 -7.09 9.39
C TYR A 217 -18.37 -6.97 9.45
N ALA A 218 -18.99 -6.46 8.38
CA ALA A 218 -20.45 -6.33 8.27
C ALA A 218 -21.14 -7.71 8.29
N LEU A 219 -20.68 -8.65 7.46
CA LEU A 219 -21.26 -10.01 7.31
C LEU A 219 -21.30 -10.82 8.61
N LYS A 220 -20.46 -10.51 9.60
CA LYS A 220 -20.56 -11.11 10.95
C LYS A 220 -21.86 -10.75 11.68
N LYS A 221 -22.60 -9.75 11.20
CA LYS A 221 -23.72 -9.15 11.93
C LYS A 221 -24.95 -8.80 11.10
N VAL A 222 -24.87 -8.82 9.77
CA VAL A 222 -26.00 -8.56 8.87
C VAL A 222 -26.13 -9.69 7.86
N TYR A 223 -27.31 -9.79 7.25
CA TYR A 223 -27.57 -10.77 6.23
C TYR A 223 -26.82 -10.42 4.95
N SER A 224 -26.18 -11.41 4.31
CA SER A 224 -25.30 -11.19 3.15
C SER A 224 -26.04 -10.56 1.97
N ARG A 225 -27.27 -10.98 1.72
CA ARG A 225 -28.10 -10.43 0.64
C ARG A 225 -28.35 -8.93 0.82
N ASP A 226 -28.69 -8.49 2.03
CA ASP A 226 -28.97 -7.07 2.31
C ASP A 226 -27.72 -6.21 2.09
N LEU A 227 -26.54 -6.72 2.44
CA LEU A 227 -25.27 -6.02 2.22
C LEU A 227 -24.92 -5.92 0.73
N TYR A 228 -25.01 -7.03 -0.01
CA TYR A 228 -24.66 -7.04 -1.43
C TYR A 228 -25.62 -6.23 -2.29
N GLU A 229 -26.93 -6.32 -2.03
CA GLU A 229 -27.93 -5.49 -2.71
C GLU A 229 -27.69 -4.00 -2.44
N ALA A 230 -27.40 -3.64 -1.19
CA ALA A 230 -27.11 -2.25 -0.85
C ALA A 230 -25.81 -1.77 -1.52
N ARG A 231 -24.70 -2.51 -1.38
CA ARG A 231 -23.37 -2.15 -1.95
C ARG A 231 -23.42 -1.97 -3.46
N GLY A 232 -24.21 -2.77 -4.18
CA GLY A 232 -24.39 -2.65 -5.63
C GLY A 232 -24.90 -1.27 -6.08
N LEU A 233 -25.57 -0.52 -5.20
CA LEU A 233 -26.05 0.83 -5.49
C LEU A 233 -24.95 1.90 -5.37
N PHE A 234 -23.91 1.65 -4.57
CA PHE A 234 -22.82 2.60 -4.28
C PHE A 234 -21.61 2.43 -5.22
N THR A 235 -21.48 1.29 -5.89
CA THR A 235 -20.51 1.07 -6.98
C THR A 235 -21.10 1.53 -8.31
N ASN A 236 -20.98 2.83 -8.61
CA ASN A 236 -21.11 3.37 -9.98
C ASN A 236 -19.75 3.86 -10.47
#